data_AF-A0A4R5EZQ8-F1
#
_entry.id   AF-A0A4R5EZQ8-F1
#
_cell.length_a   1.000
_cell.length_b   1.000
_cell.length_c   1.000
_cell.angle_alpha   90.00
_cell.angle_beta   90.00
_cell.angle_gamma   90.00
#
_symmetry.space_group_name_H-M   'P 1'
#
loop_
_entity.id
_entity.type
_entity.pdbx_description
1 polymer ?
#
loop_
_entity_poly.entity_id
_entity_poly.type
_entity_poly.pdbx_seq_one_letter_code
_entity_poly.pdbx_strand_id
1 'polypeptide(L)'
;RWVAGVAGAIGVGQFGLLLVGMRAGMPAGLSSLVLQTQALFTVLFAAVLLGERLTARRVAGLAVAFCGLTLVAVDFGVSGPIGAFALCVAAAAAWSVGIIVQRRAAPPDSLRFMVWVSALSAPPLLLMSLVLEGAPSLDAPLEGWLSLAYVAFLSTLGGFGAWGWLLRRYNASTVGPYALLVPVFGLSSAALVAGEPLSWPTLLAAALIIAGVLYAGSRPRSPRDIPQTLTRRPA
;
A
#
# COMPACT_ATOMS: atom_id res chain seq x y z
N ARG A 1 15.73 -17.25 -4.13
CA ARG A 1 14.26 -17.52 -4.17
C ARG A 1 13.42 -16.43 -3.50
N TRP A 2 13.65 -16.09 -2.22
CA TRP A 2 12.80 -15.11 -1.50
C TRP A 2 12.89 -13.70 -2.07
N VAL A 3 14.10 -13.21 -2.36
CA VAL A 3 14.32 -11.94 -3.06
C VAL A 3 13.54 -11.89 -4.36
N ALA A 4 13.63 -12.93 -5.20
CA ALA A 4 12.89 -13.03 -6.46
C ALA A 4 11.37 -13.03 -6.26
N GLY A 5 10.86 -13.73 -5.24
CA GLY A 5 9.43 -13.74 -4.92
C GLY A 5 8.92 -12.35 -4.50
N VAL A 6 9.67 -11.63 -3.64
CA VAL A 6 9.30 -10.27 -3.23
C VAL A 6 9.48 -9.28 -4.38
N ALA A 7 10.54 -9.40 -5.17
CA ALA A 7 10.79 -8.56 -6.34
C ALA A 7 9.69 -8.71 -7.40
N GLY A 8 9.23 -9.95 -7.64
CA GLY A 8 8.12 -10.23 -8.55
C GLY A 8 6.78 -9.74 -8.00
N ALA A 9 6.51 -9.91 -6.71
CA ALA A 9 5.21 -9.54 -6.12
C ALA A 9 5.07 -8.04 -5.83
N ILE A 10 6.03 -7.43 -5.12
CA ILE A 10 6.03 -6.01 -4.76
C ILE A 10 6.56 -5.17 -5.93
N GLY A 11 7.75 -5.50 -6.43
CA GLY A 11 8.36 -4.66 -7.46
C GLY A 11 7.59 -4.70 -8.77
N VAL A 12 7.39 -5.88 -9.34
CA VAL A 12 6.74 -6.01 -10.66
C VAL A 12 5.22 -6.03 -10.52
N GLY A 13 4.68 -6.88 -9.64
CA GLY A 13 3.25 -7.06 -9.46
C GLY A 13 2.56 -5.79 -8.96
N GLN A 14 2.93 -5.27 -7.80
CA GLN A 14 2.30 -4.06 -7.27
C GLN A 14 2.59 -2.85 -8.15
N PHE A 15 3.85 -2.43 -8.35
CA PHE A 15 4.10 -1.19 -9.09
C PHE A 15 3.74 -1.30 -10.57
N GLY A 16 4.06 -2.42 -11.23
CA GLY A 16 3.75 -2.60 -12.64
C GLY A 16 2.24 -2.59 -12.90
N LEU A 17 1.47 -3.41 -12.17
CA LEU A 17 0.01 -3.45 -12.38
C LEU A 17 -0.66 -2.12 -11.99
N LEU A 18 -0.17 -1.44 -10.95
CA LEU A 18 -0.68 -0.13 -10.56
C LEU A 18 -0.46 0.91 -11.67
N LEU A 19 0.77 1.03 -12.17
CA LEU A 19 1.14 2.01 -13.19
C LEU A 19 0.37 1.75 -14.50
N VAL A 20 0.22 0.48 -14.88
CA VAL A 20 -0.60 0.10 -16.05
C VAL A 20 -2.08 0.37 -15.80
N GLY A 21 -2.58 0.16 -14.58
CA GLY A 21 -3.94 0.52 -14.19
C GLY A 21 -4.18 2.03 -14.35
N MET A 22 -3.25 2.87 -13.89
CA MET A 22 -3.34 4.33 -14.06
C MET A 22 -3.29 4.73 -15.54
N ARG A 23 -2.37 4.14 -16.32
CA ARG A 23 -2.32 4.34 -17.78
C ARG A 23 -3.61 3.91 -18.49
N ALA A 24 -4.26 2.86 -17.99
CA ALA A 24 -5.53 2.37 -18.51
C ALA A 24 -6.75 3.21 -18.09
N GLY A 25 -6.54 4.29 -17.32
CA GLY A 25 -7.58 5.26 -16.97
C GLY A 25 -8.02 5.23 -15.50
N MET A 26 -7.29 4.57 -14.61
CA MET A 26 -7.56 4.67 -13.18
C MET A 26 -7.07 6.03 -12.63
N PRO A 27 -7.94 6.85 -12.00
CA PRO A 27 -7.55 8.12 -11.37
C PRO A 27 -6.56 7.90 -10.23
N ALA A 28 -5.61 8.82 -10.05
CA ALA A 28 -4.54 8.69 -9.07
C ALA A 28 -5.09 8.67 -7.64
N GLY A 29 -6.11 9.48 -7.35
CA GLY A 29 -6.79 9.50 -6.05
C GLY A 29 -7.42 8.15 -5.73
N LEU A 30 -8.18 7.58 -6.68
CA LEU A 30 -8.81 6.26 -6.52
C LEU A 30 -7.79 5.13 -6.44
N SER A 31 -6.71 5.17 -7.23
CA SER A 31 -5.62 4.20 -7.16
C SER A 31 -5.01 4.13 -5.75
N SER A 32 -4.74 5.29 -5.14
CA SER A 32 -4.21 5.36 -3.76
C SER A 32 -5.15 4.72 -2.75
N LEU A 33 -6.47 4.90 -2.93
CA LEU A 33 -7.49 4.35 -2.05
C LEU A 33 -7.64 2.84 -2.24
N VAL A 34 -7.73 2.37 -3.48
CA VAL A 34 -7.85 0.94 -3.80
C VAL A 34 -6.64 0.16 -3.33
N LEU A 35 -5.43 0.72 -3.44
CA LEU A 35 -4.22 0.08 -2.91
C LEU A 35 -4.30 -0.21 -1.42
N GLN A 36 -4.99 0.62 -0.61
CA GLN A 36 -5.12 0.38 0.84
C GLN A 36 -5.84 -0.93 1.17
N THR A 37 -6.60 -1.48 0.22
CA THR A 37 -7.21 -2.80 0.35
C THR A 37 -6.19 -3.94 0.37
N GLN A 38 -4.90 -3.66 0.15
CA GLN A 38 -3.81 -4.59 0.46
C GLN A 38 -3.85 -5.06 1.92
N ALA A 39 -4.39 -4.27 2.86
CA ALA A 39 -4.58 -4.73 4.24
C ALA A 39 -5.56 -5.92 4.29
N LEU A 40 -6.59 -5.92 3.45
CA LEU A 40 -7.57 -7.00 3.35
C LEU A 40 -6.91 -8.28 2.86
N PHE A 41 -6.21 -8.20 1.73
CA PHE A 41 -5.51 -9.32 1.13
C PHE A 41 -4.40 -9.84 2.04
N THR A 42 -3.68 -8.96 2.75
CA THR A 42 -2.62 -9.36 3.68
C THR A 42 -3.18 -10.23 4.81
N VAL A 43 -4.31 -9.85 5.40
CA VAL A 43 -4.92 -10.64 6.47
C VAL A 43 -5.46 -11.96 5.94
N LEU A 44 -6.11 -11.94 4.77
CA LEU A 44 -6.62 -13.16 4.11
C LEU A 44 -5.48 -14.14 3.80
N PHE A 45 -4.40 -13.66 3.16
CA PHE A 45 -3.25 -14.49 2.83
C PHE A 45 -2.46 -14.92 4.06
N ALA A 46 -2.40 -14.12 5.13
CA ALA A 46 -1.81 -14.56 6.40
C ALA A 46 -2.62 -15.72 7.01
N ALA A 47 -3.95 -15.66 6.97
CA ALA A 47 -4.79 -16.75 7.48
C ALA A 47 -4.61 -18.04 6.67
N VAL A 48 -4.65 -17.95 5.34
CA VAL A 48 -4.57 -19.11 4.44
C VAL A 48 -3.15 -19.68 4.36
N LEU A 49 -2.13 -18.82 4.21
CA LEU A 49 -0.76 -19.25 3.96
C LEU A 49 0.05 -19.41 5.25
N LEU A 50 -0.17 -18.60 6.28
CA LEU A 50 0.58 -18.69 7.54
C LEU A 50 -0.19 -19.42 8.66
N GLY A 51 -1.45 -19.78 8.43
CA GLY A 51 -2.29 -20.42 9.45
C GLY A 51 -2.66 -19.48 10.60
N GLU A 52 -2.60 -18.16 10.38
CA GLU A 52 -2.95 -17.19 11.42
C GLU A 52 -4.45 -17.22 11.71
N ARG A 53 -4.80 -17.22 12.99
CA ARG A 53 -6.21 -17.18 13.42
C ARG A 53 -6.82 -15.81 13.18
N LEU A 54 -7.96 -15.79 12.49
CA LEU A 54 -8.77 -14.59 12.30
C LEU A 54 -9.66 -14.35 13.52
N THR A 55 -9.42 -13.25 14.22
CA THR A 55 -10.33 -12.78 15.28
C THR A 55 -11.60 -12.20 14.65
N ALA A 56 -12.75 -12.30 15.33
CA ALA A 56 -14.01 -11.71 14.87
C ALA A 56 -13.89 -10.20 14.55
N ARG A 57 -13.10 -9.47 15.35
CA ARG A 57 -12.81 -8.05 15.11
C ARG A 57 -12.14 -7.78 13.76
N ARG A 58 -11.11 -8.56 13.42
CA ARG A 58 -10.45 -8.48 12.11
C ARG A 58 -11.47 -8.75 11.01
N VAL A 59 -12.24 -9.83 11.09
CA VAL A 59 -13.26 -10.16 10.09
C VAL A 59 -14.27 -9.02 9.90
N ALA A 60 -14.78 -8.44 10.98
CA ALA A 60 -15.70 -7.31 10.91
C ALA A 60 -15.08 -6.07 10.24
N GLY A 61 -13.84 -5.71 10.62
CA GLY A 61 -13.15 -4.58 9.98
C GLY A 61 -12.84 -4.83 8.50
N LEU A 62 -12.48 -6.07 8.14
CA LEU A 62 -12.30 -6.48 6.75
C LEU A 62 -13.60 -6.37 5.95
N ALA A 63 -14.74 -6.78 6.52
CA ALA A 63 -16.04 -6.68 5.87
C ALA A 63 -16.40 -5.22 5.58
N VAL A 64 -16.20 -4.31 6.55
CA VAL A 64 -16.44 -2.87 6.37
C VAL A 64 -15.57 -2.29 5.26
N ALA A 65 -14.27 -2.59 5.26
CA ALA A 65 -13.37 -2.09 4.23
C ALA A 65 -13.64 -2.74 2.86
N PHE A 66 -14.12 -3.99 2.81
CA PHE A 66 -14.60 -4.62 1.58
C PHE A 66 -15.84 -3.92 1.03
N CYS A 67 -16.81 -3.52 1.87
CA CYS A 67 -17.94 -2.70 1.42
C CYS A 67 -17.49 -1.39 0.77
N GLY A 68 -16.49 -0.72 1.34
CA GLY A 68 -15.88 0.46 0.73
C GLY A 68 -15.24 0.17 -0.62
N LEU A 69 -14.52 -0.95 -0.76
CA LEU A 69 -13.96 -1.38 -2.04
C LEU A 69 -15.05 -1.68 -3.08
N THR A 70 -16.14 -2.35 -2.69
CA THR A 70 -17.28 -2.62 -3.57
C THR A 70 -17.94 -1.33 -4.01
N LEU A 71 -18.05 -0.33 -3.13
CA LEU A 71 -18.59 0.99 -3.49
C LEU A 71 -17.74 1.67 -4.57
N VAL A 72 -16.40 1.64 -4.44
CA VAL A 72 -15.50 2.12 -5.50
C VAL A 72 -15.71 1.33 -6.79
N ALA A 73 -15.81 0.00 -6.71
CA ALA A 73 -15.98 -0.87 -7.87
C ALA A 73 -17.27 -0.56 -8.64
N VAL A 74 -18.37 -0.27 -7.93
CA VAL A 74 -19.66 0.07 -8.53
C VAL A 74 -19.62 1.48 -9.14
N ASP A 75 -19.16 2.48 -8.39
CA ASP A 75 -19.10 3.87 -8.86
C ASP A 75 -18.19 4.01 -10.10
N PHE A 76 -17.00 3.41 -10.01
CA PHE A 76 -16.02 3.42 -11.10
C PHE A 76 -16.40 2.46 -12.24
N GLY A 77 -17.00 1.30 -11.96
CA GLY A 77 -17.39 0.33 -12.98
C GLY A 77 -18.56 0.80 -13.87
N VAL A 78 -19.41 1.68 -13.35
CA VAL A 78 -20.50 2.32 -14.13
C VAL A 78 -19.96 3.37 -15.12
N SER A 79 -18.84 4.02 -14.79
CA SER A 79 -18.37 5.24 -15.49
C SER A 79 -16.99 5.10 -16.15
N GLY A 80 -16.20 4.11 -15.75
CA GLY A 80 -14.79 3.98 -16.07
C GLY A 80 -14.38 2.58 -16.53
N PRO A 81 -13.13 2.43 -17.00
CA PRO A 81 -12.61 1.18 -17.51
C PRO A 81 -12.41 0.16 -16.38
N ILE A 82 -13.32 -0.80 -16.24
CA ILE A 82 -13.26 -1.80 -15.16
C ILE A 82 -11.95 -2.61 -15.13
N GLY A 83 -11.29 -2.76 -16.28
CA GLY A 83 -9.95 -3.36 -16.36
C GLY A 83 -8.89 -2.59 -15.58
N ALA A 84 -8.94 -1.25 -15.59
CA ALA A 84 -8.01 -0.39 -14.85
C ALA A 84 -8.18 -0.55 -13.34
N PHE A 85 -9.43 -0.68 -12.88
CA PHE A 85 -9.74 -0.99 -11.49
C PHE A 85 -9.25 -2.38 -11.10
N ALA A 86 -9.52 -3.40 -11.93
CA ALA A 86 -9.07 -4.77 -11.68
C ALA A 86 -7.54 -4.87 -11.56
N LEU A 87 -6.80 -4.12 -12.38
CA LEU A 87 -5.33 -4.03 -12.29
C LEU A 87 -4.88 -3.41 -10.95
N CYS A 88 -5.56 -2.38 -10.45
CA CYS A 88 -5.24 -1.79 -9.14
C CYS A 88 -5.55 -2.74 -7.97
N VAL A 89 -6.65 -3.49 -8.04
CA VAL A 89 -6.97 -4.54 -7.05
C VAL A 89 -5.93 -5.66 -7.11
N ALA A 90 -5.52 -6.07 -8.30
CA ALA A 90 -4.46 -7.07 -8.49
C ALA A 90 -3.10 -6.56 -7.96
N ALA A 91 -2.80 -5.28 -8.13
CA ALA A 91 -1.62 -4.64 -7.54
C ALA A 91 -1.64 -4.72 -6.00
N ALA A 92 -2.79 -4.42 -5.38
CA ALA A 92 -2.97 -4.53 -3.93
C ALA A 92 -2.78 -5.97 -3.43
N ALA A 93 -3.33 -6.95 -4.15
CA ALA A 93 -3.14 -8.37 -3.83
C ALA A 93 -1.67 -8.82 -4.00
N ALA A 94 -1.01 -8.39 -5.09
CA ALA A 94 0.40 -8.69 -5.33
C ALA A 94 1.30 -8.11 -4.22
N TRP A 95 1.00 -6.89 -3.76
CA TRP A 95 1.68 -6.30 -2.61
C TRP A 95 1.56 -7.18 -1.37
N SER A 96 0.34 -7.61 -1.04
CA SER A 96 0.09 -8.50 0.09
C SER A 96 0.84 -9.83 0.00
N VAL A 97 0.88 -10.45 -1.19
CA VAL A 97 1.71 -11.65 -1.41
C VAL A 97 3.17 -11.34 -1.08
N GLY A 98 3.68 -10.21 -1.57
CA GLY A 98 5.03 -9.73 -1.27
C GLY A 98 5.31 -9.58 0.23
N ILE A 99 4.38 -9.00 0.98
CA ILE A 99 4.46 -8.91 2.45
C ILE A 99 4.54 -10.31 3.07
N ILE A 100 3.68 -11.26 2.67
CA ILE A 100 3.70 -12.63 3.21
C ILE A 100 5.01 -13.36 2.88
N VAL A 101 5.49 -13.23 1.64
CA VAL A 101 6.76 -13.81 1.18
C VAL A 101 7.92 -13.22 1.97
N GLN A 102 7.95 -11.91 2.18
CA GLN A 102 8.98 -11.25 2.99
C GLN A 102 8.94 -11.71 4.46
N ARG A 103 7.73 -11.83 5.05
CA ARG A 103 7.56 -12.35 6.42
C ARG A 103 8.09 -13.78 6.55
N ARG A 104 7.85 -14.65 5.57
CA ARG A 104 8.41 -16.01 5.54
C ARG A 104 9.91 -16.03 5.31
N ALA A 105 10.43 -15.07 4.55
CA ALA A 105 11.86 -14.96 4.28
C ALA A 105 12.66 -14.58 5.54
N ALA A 106 12.06 -13.79 6.44
CA ALA A 106 12.65 -13.31 7.69
C ALA A 106 14.15 -12.93 7.53
N PRO A 107 14.48 -12.02 6.59
CA PRO A 107 15.87 -11.76 6.24
C PRO A 107 16.62 -11.16 7.44
N PRO A 108 17.84 -11.65 7.74
CA PRO A 108 18.63 -11.15 8.86
C PRO A 108 19.06 -9.69 8.68
N ASP A 109 19.26 -9.26 7.42
CA ASP A 109 19.50 -7.87 7.05
C ASP A 109 18.40 -7.40 6.09
N SER A 110 17.45 -6.62 6.63
CA SER A 110 16.31 -6.10 5.87
C SER A 110 16.71 -5.08 4.81
N LEU A 111 17.77 -4.30 5.04
CA LEU A 111 18.23 -3.27 4.10
C LEU A 111 18.89 -3.94 2.90
N ARG A 112 19.83 -4.85 3.13
CA ARG A 112 20.47 -5.62 2.06
C ARG A 112 19.43 -6.43 1.28
N PHE A 113 18.43 -6.99 1.95
CA PHE A 113 17.33 -7.69 1.29
C PHE A 113 16.57 -6.76 0.34
N MET A 114 16.20 -5.56 0.78
CA MET A 114 15.48 -4.60 -0.06
C MET A 114 16.30 -4.08 -1.23
N VAL A 115 17.61 -3.85 -1.05
CA VAL A 115 18.51 -3.48 -2.17
C VAL A 115 18.45 -4.51 -3.30
N TRP A 116 18.54 -5.81 -2.96
CA TRP A 116 18.46 -6.88 -3.95
C TRP A 116 17.05 -7.04 -4.55
N VAL A 117 16.00 -6.82 -3.76
CA VAL A 117 14.62 -6.80 -4.27
C VAL A 117 14.49 -5.71 -5.32
N SER A 118 14.89 -4.47 -5.01
CA SER A 118 14.84 -3.34 -5.94
C SER A 118 15.66 -3.59 -7.20
N ALA A 119 16.89 -4.09 -7.06
CA ALA A 119 17.76 -4.41 -8.20
C ALA A 119 17.15 -5.47 -9.12
N LEU A 120 16.48 -6.48 -8.56
CA LEU A 120 15.86 -7.55 -9.34
C LEU A 120 14.51 -7.15 -9.95
N SER A 121 13.83 -6.16 -9.37
CA SER A 121 12.58 -5.61 -9.90
C SER A 121 12.79 -4.68 -11.09
N ALA A 122 13.94 -4.00 -11.18
CA ALA A 122 14.19 -3.01 -12.23
C ALA A 122 14.19 -3.61 -13.66
N PRO A 123 14.87 -4.73 -13.98
CA PRO A 123 14.88 -5.25 -15.35
C PRO A 123 13.50 -5.69 -15.87
N PRO A 124 12.67 -6.44 -15.11
CA PRO A 124 11.32 -6.77 -15.56
C PRO A 124 10.41 -5.55 -15.72
N LEU A 125 10.52 -4.55 -14.84
CA LEU A 125 9.77 -3.29 -14.98
C LEU A 125 10.20 -2.51 -16.21
N LEU A 126 11.51 -2.46 -16.49
CA LEU A 126 12.04 -1.84 -17.72
C LEU A 126 11.51 -2.57 -18.96
N LEU A 127 11.55 -3.91 -18.97
CA LEU A 127 11.00 -4.70 -20.07
C LEU A 127 9.50 -4.43 -20.25
N MET A 128 8.75 -4.38 -19.15
CA MET A 128 7.31 -4.09 -19.18
C MET A 128 7.02 -2.69 -19.72
N SER A 129 7.80 -1.67 -19.32
CA SER A 129 7.72 -0.32 -19.89
C SER A 129 8.08 -0.32 -21.38
N LEU A 130 9.15 -1.00 -21.80
CA LEU A 130 9.52 -1.10 -23.22
C LEU A 130 8.42 -1.76 -24.08
N VAL A 131 7.76 -2.80 -23.57
CA VAL A 131 6.69 -3.51 -24.28
C VAL A 131 5.41 -2.68 -24.37
N LEU A 132 5.05 -1.96 -23.31
CA LEU A 132 3.78 -1.23 -23.23
C LEU A 132 3.86 0.22 -23.73
N GLU A 133 5.04 0.83 -23.63
CA GLU A 133 5.26 2.25 -23.86
C GLU A 133 6.27 2.52 -24.99
N GLY A 134 7.05 1.52 -25.38
CA GLY A 134 8.10 1.64 -26.40
C GLY A 134 9.42 2.15 -25.85
N ALA A 135 10.31 2.59 -26.74
CA ALA A 135 11.62 3.11 -26.34
C ALA A 135 11.47 4.39 -25.50
N PRO A 136 12.23 4.55 -24.40
CA PRO A 136 12.16 5.75 -23.59
C PRO A 136 12.66 6.96 -24.40
N SER A 137 11.91 8.06 -24.33
CA SER A 137 12.38 9.36 -24.83
C SER A 137 13.07 10.13 -23.71
N LEU A 138 14.23 10.71 -24.03
CA LEU A 138 14.92 11.64 -23.12
C LEU A 138 14.42 13.09 -23.27
N ASP A 139 13.54 13.34 -24.24
CA ASP A 139 12.95 14.67 -24.52
C ASP A 139 11.76 14.99 -23.60
N ALA A 140 11.77 14.44 -22.37
CA ALA A 140 10.74 14.75 -21.39
C ALA A 140 10.84 16.23 -20.96
N PRO A 141 9.71 16.93 -20.80
CA PRO A 141 9.72 18.29 -20.28
C PRO A 141 10.31 18.33 -18.87
N LEU A 142 10.77 19.51 -18.43
CA LEU A 142 11.34 19.70 -17.09
C LEU A 142 10.41 19.17 -15.98
N GLU A 143 9.10 19.33 -16.15
CA GLU A 143 8.07 18.81 -15.24
C GLU A 143 8.14 17.29 -15.07
N GLY A 144 8.43 16.54 -16.15
CA GLY A 144 8.59 15.09 -16.10
C GLY A 144 9.82 14.68 -15.29
N TRP A 145 10.95 15.37 -15.52
CA TRP A 145 12.18 15.15 -14.76
C TRP A 145 12.03 15.51 -13.27
N LEU A 146 11.35 16.62 -12.97
CA LEU A 146 11.05 17.03 -11.60
C LEU A 146 10.13 16.03 -10.92
N SER A 147 9.13 15.49 -11.63
CA SER A 147 8.24 14.44 -11.11
C SER A 147 9.02 13.16 -10.78
N LEU A 148 9.92 12.74 -11.66
CA LEU A 148 10.80 11.58 -11.42
C LEU A 148 11.71 11.80 -10.20
N ALA A 149 12.36 12.97 -10.11
CA ALA A 149 13.22 13.32 -8.99
C ALA A 149 12.43 13.39 -7.67
N TYR A 150 11.22 13.95 -7.70
CA TYR A 150 10.31 13.99 -6.55
C TYR A 150 9.97 12.58 -6.06
N VAL A 151 9.56 11.68 -6.97
CA VAL A 151 9.20 10.30 -6.61
C VAL A 151 10.40 9.53 -6.07
N ALA A 152 11.56 9.64 -6.70
CA ALA A 152 12.77 8.89 -6.32
C ALA A 152 13.37 9.38 -4.99
N PHE A 153 13.62 10.69 -4.85
CA PHE A 153 14.36 11.22 -3.72
C PHE A 153 13.45 11.63 -2.57
N LEU A 154 12.41 12.41 -2.83
CA LEU A 154 11.59 12.97 -1.75
C LEU A 154 10.56 11.96 -1.25
N SER A 155 9.76 11.39 -2.15
CA SER A 155 8.71 10.44 -1.80
C SER A 155 9.30 9.11 -1.32
N THR A 156 10.17 8.50 -2.11
CA THR A 156 10.70 7.16 -1.79
C THR A 156 11.81 7.24 -0.74
N LEU A 157 12.94 7.89 -1.04
CA LEU A 157 14.08 7.90 -0.14
C LEU A 157 13.79 8.69 1.15
N GLY A 158 13.19 9.87 1.02
CA GLY A 158 12.76 10.70 2.14
C GLY A 158 11.66 10.03 2.97
N GLY A 159 10.63 9.48 2.33
CA GLY A 159 9.53 8.78 2.99
C GLY A 159 10.00 7.54 3.76
N PHE A 160 10.80 6.65 3.14
CA PHE A 160 11.38 5.50 3.84
C PHE A 160 12.38 5.91 4.92
N GLY A 161 13.15 6.97 4.70
CA GLY A 161 14.07 7.55 5.68
C GLY A 161 13.33 8.05 6.93
N ALA A 162 12.26 8.83 6.74
CA ALA A 162 11.39 9.31 7.81
C ALA A 162 10.71 8.15 8.53
N TRP A 163 10.13 7.19 7.79
CA TRP A 163 9.50 6.01 8.37
C TRP A 163 10.48 5.17 9.22
N GLY A 164 11.68 4.92 8.70
CA GLY A 164 12.74 4.22 9.43
C GLY A 164 13.25 4.99 10.64
N TRP A 165 13.29 6.33 10.58
CA TRP A 165 13.55 7.17 11.75
C TRP A 165 12.43 7.08 12.80
N LEU A 166 11.16 7.10 12.39
CA LEU A 166 10.01 6.95 13.30
C LEU A 166 10.02 5.58 13.98
N LEU A 167 10.25 4.50 13.23
CA LEU A 167 10.30 3.14 13.79
C LEU A 167 11.49 2.89 14.73
N ARG A 168 12.56 3.68 14.63
CA ARG A 168 13.66 3.65 15.59
C ARG A 168 13.33 4.37 16.91
N ARG A 169 12.33 5.27 16.91
CA ARG A 169 11.95 6.09 18.08
C ARG A 169 10.63 5.66 18.72
N TYR A 170 9.73 5.09 17.94
CA TYR A 170 8.37 4.75 18.34
C TYR A 170 8.04 3.30 17.96
N ASN A 171 7.15 2.70 18.75
CA ASN A 171 6.67 1.34 18.47
C ASN A 171 5.88 1.30 17.16
N ALA A 172 5.95 0.18 16.44
CA ALA A 172 5.25 -0.02 15.16
C ALA A 172 3.73 0.17 15.27
N SER A 173 3.12 -0.06 16.43
CA SER A 173 1.70 0.19 16.68
C SER A 173 1.32 1.67 16.72
N THR A 174 2.28 2.56 17.02
CA THR A 174 2.11 4.01 16.97
C THR A 174 2.36 4.55 15.58
N VAL A 175 3.36 4.01 14.87
CA VAL A 175 3.75 4.47 13.54
C VAL A 175 2.82 3.92 12.45
N GLY A 176 2.36 2.68 12.59
CA GLY A 176 1.54 1.97 11.59
C GLY A 176 0.29 2.73 11.13
N PRO A 177 -0.54 3.31 12.02
CA PRO A 177 -1.73 4.05 11.63
C PRO A 177 -1.48 5.26 10.71
N TYR A 178 -0.28 5.86 10.73
CA TYR A 178 0.05 6.97 9.83
C TYR A 178 0.03 6.57 8.35
N ALA A 179 0.22 5.27 8.03
CA ALA A 179 0.07 4.78 6.66
C ALA A 179 -1.36 4.92 6.11
N LEU A 180 -2.36 5.15 6.97
CA LEU A 180 -3.74 5.39 6.55
C LEU A 180 -3.99 6.83 6.14
N LEU A 181 -3.01 7.72 6.30
CA LEU A 181 -3.04 9.06 5.71
C LEU A 181 -2.73 9.04 4.22
N VAL A 182 -2.15 7.96 3.67
CA VAL A 182 -1.87 7.82 2.24
C VAL A 182 -3.09 8.11 1.36
N PRO A 183 -4.27 7.48 1.54
CA PRO A 183 -5.45 7.79 0.74
C PRO A 183 -5.99 9.20 1.00
N VAL A 184 -5.83 9.76 2.21
CA VAL A 184 -6.27 11.12 2.53
C VAL A 184 -5.46 12.14 1.74
N PHE A 185 -4.13 12.01 1.75
CA PHE A 185 -3.25 12.85 0.94
C PHE A 185 -3.34 12.53 -0.55
N GLY A 186 -3.53 11.27 -0.93
CA GLY A 186 -3.69 10.85 -2.31
C GLY A 186 -4.94 11.46 -2.94
N LEU A 187 -6.11 11.31 -2.31
CA LEU A 187 -7.36 11.92 -2.77
C LEU A 187 -7.33 13.45 -2.76
N SER A 188 -6.80 14.07 -1.69
CA SER A 188 -6.75 15.53 -1.60
C SER A 188 -5.75 16.15 -2.59
N SER A 189 -4.57 15.57 -2.76
CA SER A 189 -3.59 16.03 -3.75
C SER A 189 -4.09 15.81 -5.18
N ALA A 190 -4.73 14.69 -5.47
CA ALA A 190 -5.34 14.44 -6.78
C ALA A 190 -6.45 15.46 -7.09
N ALA A 191 -7.27 15.82 -6.11
CA ALA A 191 -8.29 16.85 -6.28
C ALA A 191 -7.70 18.26 -6.47
N LEU A 192 -6.69 18.62 -5.67
CA LEU A 192 -6.11 19.98 -5.66
C LEU A 192 -5.14 20.23 -6.82
N VAL A 193 -4.35 19.22 -7.20
CA VAL A 193 -3.26 19.34 -8.18
C VAL A 193 -3.68 18.82 -9.54
N ALA A 194 -4.34 17.66 -9.60
CA ALA A 194 -4.78 17.04 -10.85
C ALA A 194 -6.22 17.41 -11.24
N GLY A 195 -6.96 18.12 -10.37
CA GLY A 195 -8.34 18.51 -10.63
C GLY A 195 -9.32 17.32 -10.63
N GLU A 196 -8.95 16.19 -10.02
CA GLU A 196 -9.82 15.01 -9.98
C GLU A 196 -11.09 15.29 -9.13
N PRO A 197 -12.30 15.00 -9.64
CA PRO A 197 -13.52 15.26 -8.90
C PRO A 197 -13.66 14.31 -7.70
N LEU A 198 -13.85 14.89 -6.50
CA LEU A 198 -14.18 14.12 -5.31
C LEU A 198 -15.69 13.91 -5.21
N SER A 199 -16.14 12.75 -5.68
CA SER A 199 -17.54 12.35 -5.56
C SER A 199 -17.87 11.95 -4.11
N TRP A 200 -19.13 12.16 -3.70
CA TRP A 200 -19.62 11.67 -2.40
C TRP A 200 -19.43 10.15 -2.22
N PRO A 201 -19.68 9.29 -3.23
CA PRO A 201 -19.35 7.87 -3.16
C PRO A 201 -17.88 7.59 -2.86
N THR A 202 -16.96 8.34 -3.49
CA THR A 202 -15.52 8.20 -3.24
C THR A 202 -15.15 8.53 -1.81
N LEU A 203 -15.69 9.62 -1.25
CA LEU A 203 -15.44 10.02 0.13
C LEU A 203 -16.00 8.98 1.13
N LEU A 204 -17.19 8.46 0.87
CA LEU A 204 -17.79 7.40 1.69
C LEU A 204 -16.97 6.11 1.62
N ALA A 205 -16.53 5.72 0.42
CA ALA A 205 -15.65 4.56 0.24
C ALA A 205 -14.32 4.73 0.98
N ALA A 206 -13.73 5.92 0.93
CA ALA A 206 -12.52 6.26 1.66
C ALA A 206 -12.72 6.10 3.17
N ALA A 207 -13.81 6.64 3.71
CA ALA A 207 -14.15 6.51 5.12
C ALA A 207 -14.32 5.04 5.52
N LEU A 208 -15.04 4.24 4.73
CA LEU A 208 -15.27 2.81 4.99
C LEU A 208 -13.97 2.01 4.97
N ILE A 209 -13.11 2.21 3.97
CA ILE A 209 -11.82 1.52 3.85
C ILE A 209 -10.91 1.88 5.03
N ILE A 210 -10.74 3.17 5.32
CA ILE A 210 -9.87 3.64 6.40
C ILE A 210 -10.40 3.15 7.76
N ALA A 211 -11.69 3.31 8.04
CA ALA A 211 -12.29 2.88 9.29
C ALA A 211 -12.24 1.35 9.47
N GLY A 212 -12.53 0.59 8.42
CA GLY A 212 -12.46 -0.87 8.44
C GLY A 212 -11.04 -1.39 8.72
N VAL A 213 -10.04 -0.82 8.04
CA VAL A 213 -8.63 -1.19 8.24
C VAL A 213 -8.13 -0.76 9.62
N LEU A 214 -8.48 0.44 10.10
CA LEU A 214 -8.20 0.87 11.48
C LEU A 214 -8.80 -0.08 12.50
N TYR A 215 -10.07 -0.43 12.32
CA TYR A 215 -10.80 -1.29 13.26
C TYR A 215 -10.21 -2.71 13.30
N ALA A 216 -9.81 -3.25 12.14
CA ALA A 216 -9.15 -4.54 12.02
C ALA A 216 -7.72 -4.54 12.61
N GLY A 217 -6.97 -3.45 12.42
CA GLY A 217 -5.59 -3.30 12.89
C GLY A 217 -5.44 -2.95 14.37
N SER A 218 -6.47 -2.36 14.97
CA SER A 218 -6.49 -1.97 16.38
C SER A 218 -6.47 -3.21 17.29
N ARG A 219 -5.37 -3.38 18.05
CA ARG A 219 -5.31 -4.39 19.12
C ARG A 219 -6.13 -3.89 20.32
N PRO A 220 -6.95 -4.75 20.97
CA PRO A 220 -7.37 -4.47 22.34
C PRO A 220 -6.11 -4.29 23.20
N ARG A 221 -5.98 -3.19 23.94
CA ARG A 221 -4.90 -3.02 24.93
C ARG A 221 -4.92 -4.22 25.87
N SER A 222 -3.83 -4.97 25.94
CA SER A 222 -3.72 -6.01 26.96
C SER A 222 -3.39 -5.32 28.29
N PRO A 223 -4.00 -5.69 29.42
CA PRO A 223 -3.61 -5.18 30.75
C PRO A 223 -2.12 -5.41 31.09
N ARG A 224 -1.40 -6.25 30.32
CA ARG A 224 0.05 -6.47 30.45
C ARG A 224 0.93 -5.39 29.79
N ASP A 225 0.34 -4.46 29.04
CA ASP A 225 1.07 -3.33 28.42
C ASP A 225 1.24 -2.13 29.39
N ILE A 226 0.80 -2.27 30.65
CA ILE A 226 1.05 -1.27 31.71
C ILE A 226 2.54 -1.36 32.09
N PRO A 227 3.33 -0.29 31.96
CA PRO A 227 4.72 -0.28 32.39
C PRO A 227 4.84 -0.72 33.86
N GLN A 228 5.62 -1.77 34.13
CA GLN A 228 5.91 -2.26 35.48
C GLN A 228 6.64 -1.23 36.37
N THR A 229 6.98 -0.06 35.83
CA THR A 229 7.55 1.06 36.58
C THR A 229 6.56 1.71 37.55
N LEU A 230 5.25 1.44 37.43
CA LEU A 230 4.23 1.97 38.35
C LEU A 230 3.87 1.02 39.53
N THR A 231 4.43 -0.20 39.59
CA THR A 231 4.14 -1.16 40.67
C THR A 231 5.18 -1.22 41.78
N ARG A 232 6.29 -0.47 41.70
CA ARG A 232 7.18 -0.29 42.86
C ARG A 232 6.62 0.80 43.77
N ARG A 233 5.73 0.41 44.68
CA ARG A 233 5.52 1.20 45.91
C ARG A 233 6.85 1.27 46.66
N PRO A 234 7.35 2.46 47.04
CA PRO A 234 8.44 2.55 47.99
C PRO A 234 7.97 1.97 49.33
N ALA A 235 8.78 1.06 49.87
CA ALA A 235 8.65 0.52 51.22
C ALA A 235 9.20 1.52 52.24
#